data_AF-A0A351JR83-F1
#
_entry.id   AF-A0A351JR83-F1
#
_cell.length_a   1.000
_cell.length_b   1.000
_cell.length_c   1.000
_cell.angle_alpha   90.00
_cell.angle_beta   90.00
_cell.angle_gamma   90.00
#
_symmetry.space_group_name_H-M   'P 1'
#
loop_
_entity.id
_entity.type
_entity.pdbx_description
1 polymer ?
#
loop_
_entity_poly.entity_id
_entity_poly.type
_entity_poly.pdbx_seq_one_letter_code
_entity_poly.pdbx_strand_id
1 'polypeptide(L)'
;MAISNYSDFKDSSWEKYAETASWVLQPGAGSKTVYVKFRSSGTGKTTEVVSGKIILVSLESPQEEAKAEPETSKDSVEDEATDGCALTPGSAYKTSSSYGVFYVTDDCTKVPFKNPTVFYTYFNSWNEVKVTTKLGSLKNDPLDFMPFGPKFDPKYGALVKIVKDPKVYLLLGNKKYWITDETVFTSLKYQWDWIEDIDKALLDKYETAGEITDTSKHPDNTLIKYKNSPKVYKLLEGKKSWITTEEAFKELGYRFDRVVTVLDSEVYEDGPDIE
;
A
#
# COMPACT_ATOMS: atom_id res chain seq x y z
N MET A 1 -17.09 1.52 29.48
CA MET A 1 -16.38 2.19 28.38
C MET A 1 -15.70 1.13 27.52
N ALA A 2 -15.32 1.47 26.29
CA ALA A 2 -14.44 0.66 25.46
C ALA A 2 -13.29 1.56 25.01
N ILE A 3 -12.06 1.05 25.13
CA ILE A 3 -10.81 1.74 24.78
C ILE A 3 -10.09 0.89 23.72
N SER A 4 -9.44 1.53 22.74
CA SER A 4 -8.84 0.83 21.60
C SER A 4 -7.63 1.57 21.04
N ASN A 5 -6.66 0.83 20.50
CA ASN A 5 -5.60 1.41 19.65
C ASN A 5 -6.05 1.64 18.19
N TYR A 6 -7.24 1.15 17.81
CA TYR A 6 -7.77 1.21 16.44
C TYR A 6 -9.13 1.90 16.40
N SER A 7 -9.39 2.67 15.35
CA SER A 7 -10.65 3.41 15.22
C SER A 7 -11.89 2.50 15.08
N ASP A 8 -11.69 1.26 14.65
CA ASP A 8 -12.72 0.23 14.49
C ASP A 8 -13.01 -0.55 15.78
N PHE A 9 -12.27 -0.28 16.87
CA PHE A 9 -12.43 -0.94 18.17
C PHE A 9 -12.16 -2.46 18.15
N LYS A 10 -11.40 -2.98 17.16
CA LYS A 10 -11.17 -4.43 17.00
C LYS A 10 -10.41 -5.11 18.14
N ASP A 11 -9.63 -4.35 18.91
CA ASP A 11 -8.88 -4.83 20.08
C ASP A 11 -9.58 -4.53 21.41
N SER A 12 -10.81 -4.00 21.38
CA SER A 12 -11.51 -3.54 22.58
C SER A 12 -12.53 -4.54 23.12
N SER A 13 -12.71 -4.52 24.43
CA SER A 13 -13.87 -5.12 25.11
C SER A 13 -14.56 -4.08 26.00
N TRP A 14 -15.81 -4.32 26.37
CA TRP A 14 -16.57 -3.40 27.23
C TRP A 14 -16.23 -3.61 28.70
N GLU A 15 -15.80 -2.54 29.37
CA GLU A 15 -15.53 -2.51 30.81
C GLU A 15 -16.43 -1.50 31.54
N LYS A 16 -16.46 -1.54 32.89
CA LYS A 16 -17.19 -0.53 33.68
C LYS A 16 -16.59 0.85 33.44
N TYR A 17 -17.42 1.90 33.53
CA TYR A 17 -16.92 3.26 33.42
C TYR A 17 -15.98 3.59 34.59
N ALA A 18 -14.86 4.21 34.28
CA ALA A 18 -13.94 4.81 35.23
C ALA A 18 -13.38 6.11 34.61
N GLU A 19 -12.92 7.03 35.46
CA GLU A 19 -12.33 8.30 35.00
C GLU A 19 -10.91 8.12 34.43
N THR A 20 -10.21 7.05 34.84
CA THR A 20 -8.88 6.69 34.37
C THR A 20 -8.78 5.20 34.04
N ALA A 21 -7.91 4.85 33.10
CA ALA A 21 -7.63 3.45 32.72
C ALA A 21 -6.16 3.28 32.34
N SER A 22 -5.55 2.17 32.76
CA SER A 22 -4.23 1.75 32.29
C SER A 22 -4.39 1.10 30.91
N TRP A 23 -3.64 1.58 29.92
CA TRP A 23 -3.74 1.09 28.56
C TRP A 23 -2.36 0.83 27.96
N VAL A 24 -2.22 -0.29 27.24
CA VAL A 24 -0.98 -0.65 26.55
C VAL A 24 -1.05 -0.17 25.11
N LEU A 25 -0.14 0.73 24.76
CA LEU A 25 0.01 1.21 23.39
C LEU A 25 0.63 0.14 22.50
N GLN A 26 0.34 0.21 21.20
CA GLN A 26 1.08 -0.59 20.22
C GLN A 26 2.59 -0.33 20.35
N PRO A 27 3.43 -1.37 20.25
CA PRO A 27 4.88 -1.24 20.37
C PRO A 27 5.46 -0.28 19.32
N GLY A 28 6.67 0.20 19.61
CA GLY A 28 7.42 1.11 18.73
C GLY A 28 7.12 2.59 19.00
N ALA A 29 8.15 3.42 18.87
CA ALA A 29 8.04 4.87 19.06
C ALA A 29 7.16 5.53 17.99
N GLY A 30 6.66 6.73 18.28
CA GLY A 30 5.87 7.55 17.36
C GLY A 30 4.49 7.92 17.90
N SER A 31 3.70 8.60 17.05
CA SER A 31 2.34 9.03 17.37
C SER A 31 1.39 7.83 17.47
N LYS A 32 0.89 7.56 18.67
CA LYS A 32 -0.17 6.59 18.96
C LYS A 32 -1.49 7.33 19.15
N THR A 33 -2.58 6.77 18.63
CA THR A 33 -3.92 7.31 18.86
C THR A 33 -4.70 6.29 19.66
N VAL A 34 -5.31 6.72 20.75
CA VAL A 34 -6.19 5.90 21.58
C VAL A 34 -7.61 6.41 21.41
N TYR A 35 -8.53 5.50 21.13
CA TYR A 35 -9.95 5.79 20.92
C TYR A 35 -10.75 5.33 22.13
N VAL A 36 -11.78 6.09 22.51
CA VAL A 36 -12.72 5.73 23.57
C VAL A 36 -14.16 6.00 23.14
N LYS A 37 -15.06 5.10 23.56
CA LYS A 37 -16.51 5.32 23.49
C LYS A 37 -17.21 4.79 24.73
N PHE A 38 -18.34 5.37 25.07
CA PHE A 38 -19.11 5.03 26.27
C PHE A 38 -20.43 4.37 25.88
N ARG A 39 -20.96 3.52 26.77
CA ARG A 39 -22.26 2.86 26.59
C ARG A 39 -23.11 3.06 27.83
N SER A 40 -24.37 3.46 27.65
CA SER A 40 -25.33 3.54 28.74
C SER A 40 -25.71 2.14 29.24
N SER A 41 -25.66 1.92 30.55
CA SER A 41 -26.08 0.65 31.18
C SER A 41 -27.58 0.40 31.06
N GLY A 42 -28.40 1.46 31.00
CA GLY A 42 -29.86 1.34 30.92
C GLY A 42 -30.40 1.17 29.50
N THR A 43 -29.77 1.79 28.48
CA THR A 43 -30.30 1.82 27.11
C THR A 43 -29.44 1.09 26.07
N GLY A 44 -28.19 0.72 26.42
CA GLY A 44 -27.24 0.10 25.49
C GLY A 44 -26.72 1.02 24.38
N LYS A 45 -27.19 2.28 24.29
CA LYS A 45 -26.72 3.26 23.31
C LYS A 45 -25.27 3.65 23.57
N THR A 46 -24.54 3.91 22.48
CA THR A 46 -23.13 4.32 22.52
C THR A 46 -22.98 5.79 22.18
N THR A 47 -21.95 6.43 22.73
CA THR A 47 -21.55 7.80 22.38
C THR A 47 -20.83 7.83 21.04
N GLU A 48 -20.63 9.04 20.50
CA GLU A 48 -19.59 9.27 19.51
C GLU A 48 -18.21 8.86 20.05
N VAL A 49 -17.29 8.57 19.12
CA VAL A 49 -15.92 8.17 19.44
C VAL A 49 -15.10 9.42 19.71
N VAL A 50 -14.41 9.43 20.84
CA VAL A 50 -13.43 10.46 21.19
C VAL A 50 -12.03 9.84 21.08
N SER A 51 -11.03 10.62 20.68
CA SER A 51 -9.66 10.13 20.53
C SER A 51 -8.63 11.07 21.15
N GLY A 52 -7.55 10.50 21.69
CA GLY A 52 -6.36 11.23 22.14
C GLY A 52 -5.11 10.74 21.42
N LYS A 53 -4.16 11.65 21.18
CA LYS A 53 -2.87 11.33 20.54
C LYS A 53 -1.74 11.40 21.58
N ILE A 54 -0.96 10.34 21.66
CA ILE A 54 0.20 10.19 22.55
C ILE A 54 1.43 9.99 21.69
N ILE A 55 2.48 10.78 21.90
CA ILE A 55 3.77 10.53 21.24
C ILE A 55 4.58 9.61 22.16
N LEU A 56 4.66 8.34 21.80
CA LEU A 56 5.47 7.37 22.53
C LEU A 56 6.93 7.57 22.12
N VAL A 57 7.76 8.05 23.04
CA VAL A 57 9.20 8.21 22.83
C VAL A 57 9.91 6.90 23.20
N SER A 58 10.91 6.50 22.43
CA SER A 58 11.80 5.42 22.83
C SER A 58 12.70 5.94 23.95
N LEU A 59 12.62 5.35 25.14
CA LEU A 59 13.56 5.62 26.21
C LEU A 59 14.75 4.69 26.03
N GLU A 60 15.83 5.20 25.47
CA GLU A 60 17.14 4.58 25.64
C GLU A 60 17.61 4.88 27.07
N SER A 61 17.75 3.83 27.89
CA SER A 61 18.37 3.92 29.21
C SER A 61 19.90 4.07 29.08
N PRO A 62 20.55 4.95 29.88
CA PRO A 62 22.00 5.10 29.88
C PRO A 62 22.68 4.22 30.94
N GLN A 63 23.62 3.36 30.54
CA GLN A 63 24.70 2.76 31.35
C GLN A 63 25.70 2.09 30.38
N GLU A 64 27.03 2.10 30.52
CA GLU A 64 28.00 2.70 31.44
C GLU A 64 29.38 2.37 30.81
N GLU A 65 30.33 3.30 30.85
CA GLU A 65 31.70 3.11 30.32
C GLU A 65 32.48 2.03 31.09
N ALA A 66 33.15 1.13 30.37
CA ALA A 66 34.43 0.56 30.83
C ALA A 66 35.27 -0.05 29.69
N LYS A 67 36.30 0.71 29.32
CA LYS A 67 37.70 0.30 29.06
C LYS A 67 38.11 -0.26 27.68
N ALA A 68 39.00 0.52 27.05
CA ALA A 68 39.89 0.26 25.90
C ALA A 68 40.59 -1.11 25.94
N GLU A 69 41.09 -1.71 24.85
CA GLU A 69 41.72 -1.21 23.61
C GLU A 69 41.97 -2.42 22.67
N PRO A 70 42.67 -2.26 21.53
CA PRO A 70 42.22 -1.84 20.20
C PRO A 70 41.95 -3.05 19.28
N GLU A 71 41.35 -2.84 18.10
CA GLU A 71 41.83 -3.37 16.82
C GLU A 71 41.02 -2.74 15.68
N THR A 72 41.71 -1.86 14.96
CA THR A 72 41.58 -1.55 13.54
C THR A 72 40.49 -2.28 12.74
N SER A 73 39.47 -1.55 12.31
CA SER A 73 39.19 -1.41 10.88
C SER A 73 38.40 -0.12 10.63
N LYS A 74 38.97 0.70 9.75
CA LYS A 74 38.27 1.80 9.10
C LYS A 74 37.20 1.18 8.21
N ASP A 75 35.95 1.59 8.39
CA ASP A 75 35.10 1.91 7.23
C ASP A 75 33.99 2.87 7.67
N SER A 76 34.34 4.15 7.71
CA SER A 76 33.38 5.22 7.52
C SER A 76 32.91 5.13 6.07
N VAL A 77 31.74 4.54 5.84
CA VAL A 77 31.09 4.61 4.53
C VAL A 77 30.66 6.05 4.32
N GLU A 78 31.55 6.84 3.72
CA GLU A 78 31.18 8.03 2.96
C GLU A 78 30.30 7.54 1.81
N ASP A 79 28.99 7.72 1.95
CA ASP A 79 28.03 7.55 0.86
C ASP A 79 28.41 8.51 -0.27
N GLU A 80 29.09 7.99 -1.29
CA GLU A 80 29.38 8.77 -2.49
C GLU A 80 28.09 9.10 -3.22
N ALA A 81 27.80 10.39 -3.25
CA ALA A 81 26.91 11.03 -4.21
C ALA A 81 27.40 10.69 -5.63
N THR A 82 26.68 9.84 -6.34
CA THR A 82 26.90 9.64 -7.77
C THR A 82 26.03 10.63 -8.55
N ASP A 83 26.64 11.23 -9.58
CA ASP A 83 26.03 12.16 -10.55
C ASP A 83 25.36 13.42 -9.97
N GLY A 84 26.17 14.35 -9.44
CA GLY A 84 25.76 15.75 -9.17
C GLY A 84 24.71 15.97 -8.07
N CYS A 85 24.08 14.92 -7.53
CA CYS A 85 23.09 15.05 -6.48
C CYS A 85 23.73 15.12 -5.08
N ALA A 86 23.22 16.01 -4.21
CA ALA A 86 23.79 16.19 -2.88
C ALA A 86 23.59 14.99 -1.92
N LEU A 87 22.69 14.07 -2.27
CA LEU A 87 22.34 12.84 -1.54
C LEU A 87 22.14 11.71 -2.54
N THR A 88 22.31 10.46 -2.10
CA THR A 88 22.16 9.28 -2.96
C THR A 88 20.68 9.07 -3.33
N PRO A 89 20.32 9.07 -4.63
CA PRO A 89 18.99 8.65 -5.09
C PRO A 89 18.63 7.25 -4.60
N GLY A 90 17.34 6.98 -4.46
CA GLY A 90 16.83 5.69 -3.96
C GLY A 90 16.90 5.52 -2.44
N SER A 91 17.47 6.48 -1.71
CA SER A 91 17.66 6.39 -0.25
C SER A 91 16.68 7.25 0.53
N ALA A 92 16.42 6.86 1.79
CA ALA A 92 15.61 7.62 2.74
C ALA A 92 16.48 8.45 3.68
N TYR A 93 16.10 9.72 3.88
CA TYR A 93 16.82 10.66 4.73
C TYR A 93 15.89 11.42 5.68
N LYS A 94 16.45 11.86 6.80
CA LYS A 94 15.85 12.84 7.72
C LYS A 94 16.90 13.85 8.19
N THR A 95 16.44 14.97 8.74
CA THR A 95 17.35 15.87 9.50
C THR A 95 17.38 15.46 10.96
N SER A 96 18.40 15.90 11.71
CA SER A 96 18.45 15.69 13.16
C SER A 96 17.33 16.46 13.90
N SER A 97 16.86 17.55 13.31
CA SER A 97 15.85 18.45 13.88
C SER A 97 14.40 18.13 13.50
N SER A 98 14.17 17.15 12.62
CA SER A 98 12.84 16.80 12.12
C SER A 98 12.66 15.29 12.03
N TYR A 99 11.47 14.81 12.41
CA TYR A 99 11.08 13.41 12.23
C TYR A 99 10.58 13.09 10.82
N GLY A 100 10.46 14.09 9.95
CA GLY A 100 10.05 13.88 8.56
C GLY A 100 11.08 13.06 7.79
N VAL A 101 10.64 11.93 7.23
CA VAL A 101 11.48 11.07 6.38
C VAL A 101 11.14 11.31 4.92
N PHE A 102 12.18 11.53 4.13
CA PHE A 102 12.08 11.87 2.72
C PHE A 102 12.82 10.82 1.89
N TYR A 103 12.19 10.41 0.80
CA TYR A 103 12.84 9.66 -0.26
C TYR A 103 13.54 10.63 -1.22
N VAL A 104 14.76 10.32 -1.64
CA VAL A 104 15.45 11.05 -2.71
C VAL A 104 15.24 10.31 -4.03
N THR A 105 14.64 10.99 -4.99
CA THR A 105 14.33 10.44 -6.32
C THR A 105 15.57 10.45 -7.23
N ASP A 106 15.48 9.76 -8.36
CA ASP A 106 16.50 9.80 -9.42
C ASP A 106 16.66 11.19 -10.04
N ASP A 107 15.65 12.05 -9.95
CA ASP A 107 15.69 13.46 -10.40
C ASP A 107 16.38 14.40 -9.38
N CYS A 108 17.01 13.85 -8.34
CA CYS A 108 17.59 14.60 -7.21
C CYS A 108 16.59 15.54 -6.51
N THR A 109 15.32 15.13 -6.47
CA THR A 109 14.26 15.79 -5.70
C THR A 109 13.95 14.97 -4.45
N LYS A 110 13.24 15.56 -3.49
CA LYS A 110 12.77 14.86 -2.29
C LYS A 110 11.25 14.77 -2.23
N VAL A 111 10.75 13.58 -1.87
CA VAL A 111 9.32 13.30 -1.63
C VAL A 111 9.15 12.85 -0.18
N PRO A 112 8.19 13.41 0.59
CA PRO A 112 7.95 12.96 1.96
C PRO A 112 7.21 11.63 2.02
N PHE A 113 7.63 10.74 2.91
CA PHE A 113 6.80 9.61 3.33
C PHE A 113 5.73 10.09 4.31
N LYS A 114 4.48 10.16 3.85
CA LYS A 114 3.31 10.52 4.69
C LYS A 114 2.71 9.33 5.45
N ASN A 115 3.01 8.10 5.03
CA ASN A 115 2.44 6.87 5.58
C ASN A 115 3.52 5.78 5.73
N PRO A 116 3.70 5.19 6.93
CA PRO A 116 4.59 4.04 7.15
C PRO A 116 4.36 2.86 6.20
N THR A 117 3.10 2.58 5.82
CA THR A 117 2.78 1.51 4.86
C THR A 117 3.51 1.74 3.54
N VAL A 118 3.54 2.97 3.04
CA VAL A 118 4.27 3.30 1.81
C VAL A 118 5.77 3.23 2.04
N PHE A 119 6.29 3.67 3.18
CA PHE A 119 7.71 3.50 3.52
C PHE A 119 8.17 2.03 3.40
N TYR A 120 7.38 1.11 3.95
CA TYR A 120 7.69 -0.33 3.88
C TYR A 120 7.62 -0.94 2.48
N THR A 121 7.06 -0.22 1.50
CA THR A 121 7.13 -0.61 0.09
C THR A 121 8.44 -0.19 -0.60
N TYR A 122 9.31 0.57 0.06
CA TYR A 122 10.66 0.91 -0.42
C TYR A 122 11.73 0.26 0.48
N PHE A 123 11.58 0.35 1.79
CA PHE A 123 12.58 -0.05 2.79
C PHE A 123 12.03 -1.16 3.69
N ASN A 124 12.90 -2.00 4.25
CA ASN A 124 12.49 -3.07 5.18
C ASN A 124 12.45 -2.57 6.62
N SER A 125 13.25 -1.55 6.95
CA SER A 125 13.41 -1.05 8.31
C SER A 125 13.69 0.45 8.35
N TRP A 126 13.26 1.09 9.45
CA TRP A 126 13.60 2.48 9.74
C TRP A 126 15.11 2.71 9.96
N ASN A 127 15.89 1.65 10.19
CA ASN A 127 17.35 1.74 10.27
C ASN A 127 18.01 2.09 8.93
N GLU A 128 17.28 1.94 7.82
CA GLU A 128 17.74 2.38 6.48
C GLU A 128 17.61 3.90 6.29
N VAL A 129 16.98 4.62 7.24
CA VAL A 129 16.86 6.08 7.18
C VAL A 129 18.14 6.75 7.67
N LYS A 130 18.79 7.48 6.77
CA LYS A 130 20.04 8.19 7.02
C LYS A 130 19.79 9.59 7.58
N VAL A 131 20.59 10.03 8.55
CA VAL A 131 20.54 11.42 9.07
C VAL A 131 21.47 12.29 8.24
N THR A 132 20.99 13.46 7.80
CA THR A 132 21.80 14.39 7.01
C THR A 132 21.45 15.85 7.27
N THR A 133 22.43 16.74 7.06
CA THR A 133 22.25 18.19 7.05
C THR A 133 21.96 18.74 5.65
N LYS A 134 22.23 17.94 4.59
CA LYS A 134 22.11 18.38 3.19
C LYS A 134 20.68 18.30 2.63
N LEU A 135 19.71 17.75 3.38
CA LEU A 135 18.33 17.56 2.89
C LEU A 135 17.64 18.86 2.47
N GLY A 136 18.00 19.98 3.11
CA GLY A 136 17.49 21.31 2.77
C GLY A 136 17.90 21.81 1.38
N SER A 137 19.01 21.28 0.82
CA SER A 137 19.52 21.69 -0.50
C SER A 137 18.76 21.07 -1.67
N LEU A 138 18.05 19.96 -1.45
CA LEU A 138 17.27 19.29 -2.48
C LEU A 138 15.93 20.02 -2.70
N LYS A 139 15.54 20.12 -3.97
CA LYS A 139 14.21 20.61 -4.37
C LYS A 139 13.15 19.59 -3.96
N ASN A 140 11.94 20.07 -3.64
CA ASN A 140 10.79 19.18 -3.49
C ASN A 140 10.40 18.62 -4.85
N ASP A 141 10.02 17.34 -4.91
CA ASP A 141 9.44 16.78 -6.13
C ASP A 141 8.07 17.43 -6.41
N PRO A 142 7.64 17.54 -7.68
CA PRO A 142 6.27 17.89 -8.02
C PRO A 142 5.22 16.94 -7.41
N LEU A 143 5.59 15.69 -7.14
CA LEU A 143 4.76 14.75 -6.39
C LEU A 143 4.74 15.14 -4.91
N ASP A 144 3.57 15.50 -4.42
CA ASP A 144 3.38 15.82 -3.00
C ASP A 144 3.09 14.56 -2.15
N PHE A 145 3.00 13.39 -2.77
CA PHE A 145 2.85 12.09 -2.12
C PHE A 145 3.75 11.04 -2.76
N MET A 146 4.05 9.98 -2.00
CA MET A 146 4.85 8.85 -2.49
C MET A 146 3.92 7.73 -2.98
N PRO A 147 4.07 7.22 -4.22
CA PRO A 147 3.34 6.04 -4.69
C PRO A 147 3.86 4.77 -4.00
N PHE A 148 3.17 3.65 -4.17
CA PHE A 148 3.66 2.36 -3.67
C PHE A 148 4.96 1.95 -4.37
N GLY A 149 5.98 1.62 -3.57
CA GLY A 149 7.33 1.38 -4.03
C GLY A 149 7.60 -0.02 -4.59
N PRO A 150 8.86 -0.28 -4.97
CA PRO A 150 9.27 -1.51 -5.63
C PRO A 150 9.02 -2.81 -4.86
N LYS A 151 8.78 -2.76 -3.55
CA LYS A 151 8.47 -3.95 -2.71
C LYS A 151 6.97 -4.14 -2.48
N PHE A 152 6.13 -3.23 -2.96
CA PHE A 152 4.70 -3.46 -2.98
C PHE A 152 4.38 -4.70 -3.83
N ASP A 153 3.34 -5.43 -3.45
CA ASP A 153 2.92 -6.65 -4.14
C ASP A 153 1.49 -6.46 -4.67
N PRO A 154 1.33 -5.86 -5.86
CA PRO A 154 0.04 -5.76 -6.52
C PRO A 154 -0.54 -7.15 -6.72
N LYS A 155 -1.69 -7.37 -6.10
CA LYS A 155 -2.39 -8.65 -6.19
C LYS A 155 -3.04 -8.82 -7.55
N TYR A 156 -3.38 -10.07 -7.88
CA TYR A 156 -3.98 -10.42 -9.15
C TYR A 156 -5.17 -9.53 -9.53
N GLY A 157 -5.21 -9.08 -10.79
CA GLY A 157 -6.26 -8.21 -11.31
C GLY A 157 -6.10 -6.74 -10.90
N ALA A 158 -4.98 -6.35 -10.28
CA ALA A 158 -4.71 -4.95 -9.96
C ALA A 158 -4.70 -4.08 -11.23
N LEU A 159 -5.31 -2.90 -11.11
CA LEU A 159 -5.14 -1.81 -12.05
C LEU A 159 -4.10 -0.87 -11.46
N VAL A 160 -3.09 -0.51 -12.23
CA VAL A 160 -1.95 0.27 -11.75
C VAL A 160 -1.58 1.37 -12.72
N LYS A 161 -0.94 2.44 -12.21
CA LYS A 161 -0.32 3.46 -13.04
C LYS A 161 0.92 4.05 -12.39
N ILE A 162 1.72 4.76 -13.19
CA ILE A 162 2.78 5.62 -12.70
C ILE A 162 2.21 7.03 -12.56
N VAL A 163 2.44 7.73 -11.45
CA VAL A 163 1.76 9.00 -11.16
C VAL A 163 1.98 10.06 -12.26
N LYS A 164 3.19 10.13 -12.81
CA LYS A 164 3.58 11.07 -13.89
C LYS A 164 3.21 10.56 -15.30
N ASP A 165 2.63 9.37 -15.44
CA ASP A 165 2.23 8.77 -16.71
C ASP A 165 0.70 8.59 -16.76
N PRO A 166 -0.01 9.05 -17.81
CA PRO A 166 -1.44 8.82 -17.93
C PRO A 166 -1.85 7.36 -18.17
N LYS A 167 -0.91 6.48 -18.57
CA LYS A 167 -1.23 5.09 -18.90
C LYS A 167 -1.67 4.28 -17.69
N VAL A 168 -2.75 3.52 -17.85
CA VAL A 168 -3.26 2.56 -16.87
C VAL A 168 -3.02 1.14 -17.39
N TYR A 169 -2.51 0.28 -16.52
CA TYR A 169 -2.21 -1.10 -16.82
C TYR A 169 -3.06 -2.05 -15.97
N LEU A 170 -3.58 -3.11 -16.59
CA LEU A 170 -4.15 -4.25 -15.89
C LEU A 170 -3.07 -5.32 -15.69
N LEU A 171 -2.94 -5.82 -14.47
CA LEU A 171 -1.98 -6.86 -14.09
C LEU A 171 -2.67 -8.22 -13.96
N LEU A 172 -2.32 -9.16 -14.84
CA LEU A 172 -2.84 -10.53 -14.86
C LEU A 172 -1.66 -11.50 -14.78
N GLY A 173 -1.41 -12.05 -13.61
CA GLY A 173 -0.19 -12.83 -13.35
C GLY A 173 1.07 -11.96 -13.42
N ASN A 174 2.08 -12.40 -14.17
CA ASN A 174 3.33 -11.64 -14.37
C ASN A 174 3.27 -10.66 -15.56
N LYS A 175 2.08 -10.47 -16.16
CA LYS A 175 1.88 -9.68 -17.36
C LYS A 175 1.17 -8.36 -17.07
N LYS A 176 1.57 -7.31 -17.77
CA LYS A 176 0.87 -6.01 -17.82
C LYS A 176 0.26 -5.78 -19.19
N TYR A 177 -0.97 -5.29 -19.20
CA TYR A 177 -1.74 -4.94 -20.39
C TYR A 177 -2.12 -3.47 -20.33
N TRP A 178 -1.76 -2.69 -21.34
CA TRP A 178 -2.10 -1.26 -21.38
C TRP A 178 -3.56 -1.09 -21.81
N ILE A 179 -4.38 -0.45 -20.97
CA ILE A 179 -5.71 0.01 -21.38
C ILE A 179 -5.54 1.35 -22.09
N THR A 180 -5.81 1.38 -23.40
CA THR A 180 -5.30 2.45 -24.27
C THR A 180 -5.90 3.82 -23.99
N ASP A 181 -7.14 3.88 -23.48
CA ASP A 181 -7.84 5.13 -23.21
C ASP A 181 -9.03 4.97 -22.24
N GLU A 182 -9.58 6.13 -21.84
CA GLU A 182 -10.71 6.27 -20.92
C GLU A 182 -11.99 5.57 -21.40
N THR A 183 -12.21 5.55 -22.73
CA THR A 183 -13.40 4.94 -23.33
C THR A 183 -13.35 3.43 -23.20
N VAL A 184 -12.20 2.81 -23.48
CA VAL A 184 -11.99 1.38 -23.24
C VAL A 184 -12.18 1.05 -21.76
N PHE A 185 -11.53 1.81 -20.87
CA PHE A 185 -11.62 1.60 -19.42
C PHE A 185 -13.08 1.60 -18.92
N THR A 186 -13.85 2.63 -19.30
CA THR A 186 -15.24 2.81 -18.85
C THR A 186 -16.22 1.84 -19.52
N SER A 187 -15.96 1.48 -20.78
CA SER A 187 -16.82 0.54 -21.52
C SER A 187 -16.71 -0.85 -20.93
N LEU A 188 -15.49 -1.28 -20.58
CA LEU A 188 -15.19 -2.51 -19.86
C LEU A 188 -15.49 -2.43 -18.35
N LYS A 189 -16.17 -1.38 -17.86
CA LYS A 189 -16.64 -1.29 -16.46
C LYS A 189 -15.55 -1.42 -15.39
N TYR A 190 -14.28 -1.18 -15.74
CA TYR A 190 -13.24 -0.96 -14.74
C TYR A 190 -13.55 0.29 -13.92
N GLN A 191 -13.10 0.33 -12.67
CA GLN A 191 -13.39 1.43 -11.75
C GLN A 191 -12.14 2.26 -11.46
N TRP A 192 -12.28 3.59 -11.48
CA TRP A 192 -11.16 4.50 -11.28
C TRP A 192 -10.54 4.41 -9.89
N ASP A 193 -11.35 4.10 -8.87
CA ASP A 193 -10.90 3.88 -7.49
C ASP A 193 -10.15 2.55 -7.30
N TRP A 194 -10.10 1.68 -8.32
CA TRP A 194 -9.29 0.47 -8.31
C TRP A 194 -7.84 0.73 -8.71
N ILE A 195 -7.53 1.90 -9.26
CA ILE A 195 -6.20 2.22 -9.74
C ILE A 195 -5.27 2.47 -8.56
N GLU A 196 -4.19 1.70 -8.50
CA GLU A 196 -3.14 1.79 -7.51
C GLU A 196 -1.94 2.56 -8.11
N ASP A 197 -1.56 3.68 -7.52
CA ASP A 197 -0.36 4.45 -7.92
C ASP A 197 0.91 3.73 -7.44
N ILE A 198 1.77 3.35 -8.39
CA ILE A 198 2.99 2.58 -8.12
C ILE A 198 4.24 3.25 -8.70
N ASP A 199 5.40 2.86 -8.15
CA ASP A 199 6.70 3.25 -8.65
C ASP A 199 7.03 2.56 -9.98
N LYS A 200 7.78 3.24 -10.84
CA LYS A 200 8.14 2.73 -12.17
C LYS A 200 8.94 1.43 -12.09
N ALA A 201 9.86 1.30 -11.14
CA ALA A 201 10.66 0.11 -10.97
C ALA A 201 9.83 -1.10 -10.51
N LEU A 202 8.65 -0.89 -9.93
CA LEU A 202 7.68 -1.98 -9.68
C LEU A 202 7.05 -2.45 -10.99
N LEU A 203 6.52 -1.52 -11.80
CA LEU A 203 5.83 -1.84 -13.04
C LEU A 203 6.77 -2.50 -14.08
N ASP A 204 8.05 -2.15 -14.06
CA ASP A 204 9.07 -2.72 -14.95
C ASP A 204 9.35 -4.21 -14.67
N LYS A 205 8.92 -4.76 -13.53
CA LYS A 205 9.01 -6.20 -13.22
C LYS A 205 8.01 -7.06 -13.99
N TYR A 206 6.96 -6.46 -14.55
CA TYR A 206 5.91 -7.16 -15.29
C TYR A 206 6.23 -7.18 -16.79
N GLU A 207 6.01 -8.33 -17.42
CA GLU A 207 6.17 -8.54 -18.86
C GLU A 207 5.07 -7.79 -19.63
N THR A 208 5.45 -6.98 -20.62
CA THR A 208 4.48 -6.30 -21.49
C THR A 208 3.80 -7.32 -22.40
N ALA A 209 2.51 -7.55 -22.21
CA ALA A 209 1.77 -8.59 -22.93
C ALA A 209 0.89 -8.06 -24.07
N GLY A 210 0.60 -6.75 -24.09
CA GLY A 210 -0.15 -6.11 -25.17
C GLY A 210 -1.00 -4.94 -24.72
N GLU A 211 -1.92 -4.54 -25.60
CA GLU A 211 -2.86 -3.45 -25.42
C GLU A 211 -4.29 -3.99 -25.35
N ILE A 212 -5.12 -3.37 -24.51
CA ILE A 212 -6.56 -3.61 -24.44
C ILE A 212 -7.20 -2.42 -25.14
N THR A 213 -7.75 -2.68 -26.33
CA THR A 213 -8.44 -1.71 -27.18
C THR A 213 -9.92 -2.05 -27.39
N ASP A 214 -10.33 -3.28 -27.06
CA ASP A 214 -11.71 -3.74 -27.23
C ASP A 214 -12.61 -3.11 -26.15
N THR A 215 -13.73 -2.53 -26.57
CA THR A 215 -14.70 -1.88 -25.67
C THR A 215 -15.86 -2.80 -25.26
N SER A 216 -15.92 -4.01 -25.83
CA SER A 216 -17.04 -4.94 -25.74
C SER A 216 -16.72 -6.23 -25.01
N LYS A 217 -15.46 -6.67 -25.03
CA LYS A 217 -15.01 -7.89 -24.37
C LYS A 217 -13.76 -7.66 -23.55
N HIS A 218 -13.73 -8.32 -22.40
CA HIS A 218 -12.56 -8.35 -21.54
C HIS A 218 -11.50 -9.32 -22.07
N PRO A 219 -10.21 -9.06 -21.82
CA PRO A 219 -9.16 -9.99 -22.19
C PRO A 219 -9.22 -11.26 -21.34
N ASP A 220 -8.64 -12.33 -21.86
CA ASP A 220 -8.40 -13.56 -21.12
C ASP A 220 -7.68 -13.29 -19.80
N ASN A 221 -7.97 -14.13 -18.81
CA ASN A 221 -7.56 -14.04 -17.41
C ASN A 221 -8.31 -12.98 -16.58
N THR A 222 -9.21 -12.20 -17.17
CA THR A 222 -10.08 -11.31 -16.40
C THR A 222 -11.09 -12.10 -15.56
N LEU A 223 -11.38 -11.62 -14.35
CA LEU A 223 -12.44 -12.13 -13.50
C LEU A 223 -13.71 -11.33 -13.73
N ILE A 224 -14.79 -12.01 -14.09
CA ILE A 224 -16.09 -11.38 -14.36
C ILE A 224 -17.20 -12.02 -13.54
N LYS A 225 -18.30 -11.29 -13.37
CA LYS A 225 -19.60 -11.79 -12.93
C LYS A 225 -20.71 -11.13 -13.72
N TYR A 226 -21.80 -11.85 -13.93
CA TYR A 226 -23.01 -11.25 -14.49
C TYR A 226 -23.81 -10.57 -13.37
N LYS A 227 -24.46 -9.45 -13.68
CA LYS A 227 -25.17 -8.60 -12.69
C LYS A 227 -26.13 -9.37 -11.79
N ASN A 228 -26.86 -10.33 -12.35
CA ASN A 228 -27.91 -11.09 -11.66
C ASN A 228 -27.46 -12.52 -11.28
N SER A 229 -26.16 -12.80 -11.28
CA SER A 229 -25.60 -14.10 -10.92
C SER A 229 -24.54 -13.95 -9.82
N PRO A 230 -24.54 -14.83 -8.79
CA PRO A 230 -23.46 -14.86 -7.81
C PRO A 230 -22.19 -15.52 -8.34
N LYS A 231 -22.27 -16.22 -9.49
CA LYS A 231 -21.12 -16.95 -10.06
C LYS A 231 -20.04 -16.00 -10.55
N VAL A 232 -18.80 -16.27 -10.15
CA VAL A 232 -17.60 -15.59 -10.65
C VAL A 232 -16.92 -16.49 -11.65
N TYR A 233 -16.54 -15.93 -12.79
CA TYR A 233 -15.89 -16.64 -13.86
C TYR A 233 -14.51 -16.06 -14.13
N LYS A 234 -13.57 -16.92 -14.50
CA LYS A 234 -12.33 -16.49 -15.16
C LYS A 234 -12.48 -16.66 -16.66
N LEU A 235 -12.06 -15.66 -17.43
CA LEU A 235 -11.99 -15.78 -18.88
C LEU A 235 -10.75 -16.57 -19.28
N LEU A 236 -10.91 -17.60 -20.11
CA LEU A 236 -9.84 -18.45 -20.61
C LEU A 236 -10.11 -18.82 -22.06
N GLU A 237 -9.18 -18.47 -22.96
CA GLU A 237 -9.26 -18.77 -24.39
C GLU A 237 -10.59 -18.30 -25.02
N GLY A 238 -11.06 -17.12 -24.63
CA GLY A 238 -12.33 -16.55 -25.08
C GLY A 238 -13.60 -17.21 -24.50
N LYS A 239 -13.47 -18.09 -23.50
CA LYS A 239 -14.56 -18.77 -22.78
C LYS A 239 -14.63 -18.34 -21.33
N LYS A 240 -15.77 -18.58 -20.67
CA LYS A 240 -15.93 -18.37 -19.22
C LYS A 240 -15.83 -19.69 -18.46
N SER A 241 -14.94 -19.75 -17.49
CA SER A 241 -14.77 -20.90 -16.59
C SER A 241 -15.28 -20.53 -15.20
N TRP A 242 -16.28 -21.24 -14.67
CA TRP A 242 -16.85 -20.93 -13.37
C TRP A 242 -15.88 -21.33 -12.26
N ILE A 243 -15.56 -20.40 -11.36
CA ILE A 243 -14.87 -20.71 -10.10
C ILE A 243 -15.93 -21.16 -9.11
N THR A 244 -15.96 -22.46 -8.82
CA THR A 244 -17.11 -23.12 -8.19
C THR A 244 -17.18 -22.87 -6.69
N THR A 245 -16.05 -22.58 -6.04
CA THR A 245 -15.93 -22.38 -4.59
C THR A 245 -15.20 -21.09 -4.23
N GLU A 246 -15.47 -20.57 -3.03
CA GLU A 246 -14.74 -19.42 -2.48
C GLU A 246 -13.31 -19.81 -2.08
N GLU A 247 -13.12 -21.06 -1.68
CA GLU A 247 -11.83 -21.67 -1.39
C GLU A 247 -10.92 -21.62 -2.62
N ALA A 248 -11.38 -22.12 -3.78
CA ALA A 248 -10.64 -22.04 -5.05
C ALA A 248 -10.27 -20.60 -5.40
N PHE A 249 -11.22 -19.68 -5.26
CA PHE A 249 -11.01 -18.26 -5.53
C PHE A 249 -9.88 -17.68 -4.67
N LYS A 250 -9.84 -18.00 -3.37
CA LYS A 250 -8.82 -17.55 -2.43
C LYS A 250 -7.46 -18.21 -2.67
N GLU A 251 -7.44 -19.52 -2.93
CA GLU A 251 -6.20 -20.27 -3.21
C GLU A 251 -5.49 -19.78 -4.47
N LEU A 252 -6.26 -19.33 -5.46
CA LEU A 252 -5.74 -18.70 -6.68
C LEU A 252 -5.28 -17.25 -6.46
N GLY A 253 -5.42 -16.71 -5.26
CA GLY A 253 -5.00 -15.35 -4.90
C GLY A 253 -5.88 -14.26 -5.52
N TYR A 254 -7.12 -14.59 -5.89
CA TYR A 254 -8.03 -13.64 -6.51
C TYR A 254 -8.68 -12.69 -5.50
N ARG A 255 -9.14 -11.55 -6.03
CA ARG A 255 -9.67 -10.42 -5.28
C ARG A 255 -11.11 -10.16 -5.66
N PHE A 256 -12.03 -10.24 -4.70
CA PHE A 256 -13.45 -9.95 -4.96
C PHE A 256 -13.67 -8.51 -5.42
N ASP A 257 -12.84 -7.58 -4.95
CA ASP A 257 -12.83 -6.18 -5.37
C ASP A 257 -12.17 -5.95 -6.76
N ARG A 258 -11.77 -7.02 -7.45
CA ARG A 258 -11.25 -7.02 -8.82
C ARG A 258 -12.09 -7.90 -9.76
N VAL A 259 -13.32 -8.22 -9.37
CA VAL A 259 -14.28 -8.92 -10.23
C VAL A 259 -15.14 -7.89 -10.96
N VAL A 260 -15.03 -7.86 -12.29
CA VAL A 260 -15.81 -6.93 -13.11
C VAL A 260 -17.25 -7.43 -13.25
N THR A 261 -18.21 -6.54 -13.02
CA THR A 261 -19.63 -6.88 -13.28
C THR A 261 -19.99 -6.52 -14.72
N VAL A 262 -20.23 -7.55 -15.54
CA VAL A 262 -20.54 -7.41 -16.97
C VAL A 262 -22.04 -7.44 -17.23
N LEU A 263 -22.43 -6.96 -18.41
CA LEU A 263 -23.81 -7.01 -18.90
C LEU A 263 -24.12 -8.39 -19.48
N ASP A 264 -25.40 -8.79 -19.45
CA ASP A 264 -25.85 -10.06 -20.04
C ASP A 264 -25.65 -10.10 -21.58
N SER A 265 -25.41 -8.96 -22.23
CA SER A 265 -25.06 -8.86 -23.64
C SER A 265 -23.61 -9.26 -23.94
N GLU A 266 -22.73 -9.30 -22.95
CA GLU A 266 -21.34 -9.74 -23.10
C GLU A 266 -21.28 -11.27 -22.93
N VAL A 267 -21.44 -11.98 -24.04
CA VAL A 267 -21.63 -13.44 -24.04
C VAL A 267 -20.32 -14.17 -24.30
N TYR A 268 -20.05 -15.16 -23.44
CA TYR A 268 -18.96 -16.12 -23.56
C TYR A 268 -19.51 -17.54 -23.55
N GLU A 269 -18.91 -18.42 -24.35
CA GLU A 269 -19.15 -19.86 -24.28
C GLU A 269 -18.62 -20.42 -22.94
N ASP A 270 -19.23 -21.49 -22.45
CA ASP A 270 -18.76 -22.16 -21.23
C ASP A 270 -17.45 -22.92 -21.50
N GLY A 271 -16.47 -22.71 -20.63
CA GLY A 271 -15.25 -23.51 -20.51
C GLY A 271 -15.35 -24.50 -19.34
N PRO A 272 -14.31 -25.31 -19.09
CA PRO A 272 -14.24 -26.17 -17.92
C PRO A 272 -14.29 -25.36 -16.63
N ASP A 273 -14.98 -25.87 -15.62
CA ASP A 273 -15.04 -25.28 -14.28
C ASP A 273 -13.68 -25.34 -13.56
N ILE A 274 -13.47 -24.43 -12.61
CA ILE A 274 -12.28 -24.33 -11.76
C ILE A 274 -12.72 -24.64 -10.34
N GLU A 275 -12.13 -25.68 -9.75
CA GLU A 275 -12.41 -26.19 -8.39
C GLU A 275 -11.24 -25.99 -7.43
#